data_AF-A0A5J4Q7C7-F1
#
_entry.id   AF-A0A5J4Q7C7-F1
#
_cell.length_a   1.000
_cell.length_b   1.000
_cell.length_c   1.000
_cell.angle_alpha   90.00
_cell.angle_beta   90.00
_cell.angle_gamma   90.00
#
_symmetry.space_group_name_H-M   'P 1'
#
loop_
_entity.id
_entity.type
_entity.pdbx_description
1 polymer ?
#
loop_
_entity_poly.entity_id
_entity_poly.type
_entity_poly.pdbx_seq_one_letter_code
_entity_poly.pdbx_strand_id
1 'polypeptide(L)'
;MKSIYQETQRKKAINLIKNSSVFYGEKAGKLFRKKERDFVLMNGQNNLFEPIKEDVRCYFCKNKISWWGGNQPTGHVLSSQIACLNYLFSLRKDKIAVLKIAKTISSDFINVLIINTDKFSSGYIQFEAVSDKDYLNEGQSTRGNNCTSIDALIFALHKDGTKWLIPIEWKYTEYYANQNKSIEGYKKDPINCKGEERKKRYTDLINNSL
;
A
#
# COMPACT_ATOMS: atom_id res chain seq x y z
N MET A 1 -11.42 18.67 10.31
CA MET A 1 -12.51 18.57 9.31
C MET A 1 -12.63 17.11 8.89
N LYS A 2 -13.83 16.53 8.83
CA LYS A 2 -14.02 15.16 8.32
C LYS A 2 -13.92 15.19 6.79
N SER A 3 -13.24 14.21 6.19
CA SER A 3 -13.12 14.12 4.73
C SER A 3 -14.49 13.84 4.10
N ILE A 4 -14.96 14.78 3.27
CA ILE A 4 -16.20 14.63 2.48
C ILE A 4 -16.10 13.40 1.57
N TYR A 5 -14.92 13.20 0.97
CA TYR A 5 -14.66 12.06 0.10
C TYR A 5 -14.75 10.73 0.86
N GLN A 6 -14.10 10.62 2.03
CA GLN A 6 -14.14 9.40 2.84
C GLN A 6 -15.57 9.05 3.26
N GLU A 7 -16.36 10.05 3.68
CA GLU A 7 -17.75 9.85 4.06
C GLU A 7 -18.62 9.44 2.86
N THR A 8 -18.35 10.00 1.68
CA THR A 8 -19.03 9.62 0.43
C THR A 8 -18.74 8.16 0.07
N GLN A 9 -17.46 7.74 0.12
CA GLN A 9 -17.08 6.35 -0.13
C GLN A 9 -17.65 5.40 0.93
N ARG A 10 -17.71 5.82 2.19
CA ARG A 10 -18.36 5.05 3.28
C ARG A 10 -19.82 4.77 2.96
N LYS A 11 -20.60 5.80 2.61
CA LYS A 11 -22.02 5.66 2.24
C LYS A 11 -22.20 4.74 1.03
N LYS A 12 -21.37 4.91 0.00
CA LYS A 12 -21.37 4.04 -1.19
C LYS A 12 -21.12 2.58 -0.79
N ALA A 13 -20.12 2.32 0.05
CA ALA A 13 -19.79 0.96 0.45
C ALA A 13 -20.91 0.31 1.28
N ILE A 14 -21.55 1.04 2.19
CA ILE A 14 -22.72 0.55 2.94
C ILE A 14 -23.86 0.18 1.99
N ASN A 15 -24.12 1.03 0.98
CA ASN A 15 -25.13 0.73 -0.02
C ASN A 15 -24.81 -0.55 -0.81
N LEU A 16 -23.54 -0.72 -1.22
CA LEU A 16 -23.10 -1.94 -1.92
C LEU A 16 -23.24 -3.19 -1.05
N ILE A 17 -22.89 -3.11 0.23
CA ILE A 17 -23.03 -4.24 1.18
C ILE A 17 -24.50 -4.64 1.34
N LYS A 18 -25.42 -3.67 1.42
CA LYS A 18 -26.85 -3.94 1.64
C LYS A 18 -27.59 -4.39 0.38
N ASN A 19 -27.24 -3.83 -0.76
CA ASN A 19 -28.06 -3.88 -1.98
C ASN A 19 -27.38 -4.57 -3.16
N SER A 20 -26.24 -5.24 -2.95
CA SER A 20 -25.52 -5.95 -4.02
C SER A 20 -24.77 -7.18 -3.50
N SER A 21 -24.17 -7.93 -4.42
CA SER A 21 -23.30 -9.08 -4.14
C SER A 21 -21.81 -8.78 -4.35
N VAL A 22 -21.39 -7.51 -4.42
CA VAL A 22 -19.99 -7.10 -4.70
C VAL A 22 -18.99 -7.69 -3.69
N PHE A 23 -19.42 -7.88 -2.43
CA PHE A 23 -18.64 -8.54 -1.38
C PHE A 23 -19.12 -9.98 -1.13
N TYR A 24 -19.59 -10.66 -2.18
CA TYR A 24 -20.05 -12.06 -2.12
C TYR A 24 -21.22 -12.27 -1.15
N GLY A 25 -22.07 -11.25 -0.98
CA GLY A 25 -23.20 -11.28 -0.03
C GLY A 25 -22.78 -11.19 1.44
N GLU A 26 -21.53 -10.84 1.74
CA GLU A 26 -21.02 -10.71 3.10
C GLU A 26 -21.72 -9.61 3.90
N LYS A 27 -21.93 -9.88 5.19
CA LYS A 27 -22.51 -8.90 6.12
C LYS A 27 -21.43 -7.99 6.69
N ALA A 28 -21.85 -6.81 7.14
CA ALA A 28 -20.99 -5.86 7.84
C ALA A 28 -21.51 -5.57 9.26
N GLY A 29 -20.77 -4.74 10.00
CA GLY A 29 -21.04 -4.44 11.41
C GLY A 29 -19.95 -4.96 12.35
N LYS A 30 -18.81 -5.43 11.82
CA LYS A 30 -17.73 -5.97 12.63
C LYS A 30 -17.11 -4.88 13.53
N LEU A 31 -16.70 -5.28 14.72
CA LEU A 31 -15.88 -4.46 15.61
C LEU A 31 -14.52 -4.15 14.95
N PHE A 32 -14.22 -2.87 14.74
CA PHE A 32 -12.92 -2.40 14.28
C PHE A 32 -12.37 -1.35 15.24
N ARG A 33 -11.21 -1.63 15.86
CA ARG A 33 -10.60 -0.78 16.90
C ARG A 33 -11.60 -0.42 18.02
N LYS A 34 -12.26 -1.44 18.59
CA LYS A 34 -13.25 -1.33 19.69
C LYS A 34 -14.55 -0.58 19.36
N LYS A 35 -14.83 -0.31 18.08
CA LYS A 35 -16.10 0.30 17.64
C LYS A 35 -16.70 -0.51 16.52
N GLU A 36 -18.00 -0.78 16.60
CA GLU A 36 -18.74 -1.34 15.47
C GLU A 36 -18.74 -0.36 14.30
N ARG A 37 -18.59 -0.91 13.10
CA ARG A 37 -18.57 -0.14 11.86
C ARG A 37 -19.45 -0.86 10.84
N ASP A 38 -20.50 -0.17 10.41
CA ASP A 38 -21.50 -0.61 9.44
C ASP A 38 -20.95 -0.89 8.02
N PHE A 39 -19.69 -0.51 7.77
CA PHE A 39 -18.96 -0.75 6.53
C PHE A 39 -17.77 -1.71 6.70
N VAL A 40 -17.58 -2.32 7.87
CA VAL A 40 -16.54 -3.34 8.06
C VAL A 40 -17.17 -4.73 7.98
N LEU A 41 -16.75 -5.48 6.96
CA LEU A 41 -17.21 -6.85 6.69
C LEU A 41 -16.87 -7.80 7.85
N MET A 42 -17.73 -8.78 8.09
CA MET A 42 -17.51 -9.82 9.10
C MET A 42 -16.32 -10.72 8.73
N ASN A 43 -16.26 -11.18 7.48
CA ASN A 43 -15.10 -11.84 6.91
C ASN A 43 -14.32 -10.89 5.97
N GLY A 44 -13.10 -10.53 6.36
CA GLY A 44 -12.28 -9.64 5.56
C GLY A 44 -11.73 -10.25 4.26
N GLN A 45 -11.76 -11.58 4.13
CA GLN A 45 -11.38 -12.24 2.87
C GLN A 45 -12.33 -11.87 1.72
N ASN A 46 -13.60 -11.59 2.02
CA ASN A 46 -14.59 -11.17 1.03
C ASN A 46 -14.41 -9.72 0.57
N ASN A 47 -13.42 -9.00 1.12
CA ASN A 47 -12.99 -7.69 0.65
C ASN A 47 -11.96 -7.79 -0.51
N LEU A 48 -11.42 -8.99 -0.77
CA LEU A 48 -10.53 -9.25 -1.90
C LEU A 48 -11.33 -9.78 -3.09
N PHE A 49 -10.93 -9.39 -4.29
CA PHE A 49 -11.50 -9.91 -5.54
C PHE A 49 -11.19 -11.41 -5.68
N GLU A 50 -12.22 -12.24 -5.83
CA GLU A 50 -12.16 -13.71 -5.78
C GLU A 50 -11.04 -14.30 -6.63
N PRO A 51 -10.88 -13.92 -7.92
CA PRO A 51 -9.89 -14.56 -8.79
C PRO A 51 -8.44 -14.36 -8.34
N ILE A 52 -8.15 -13.37 -7.49
CA ILE A 52 -6.80 -13.10 -6.98
C ILE A 52 -6.65 -13.46 -5.50
N LYS A 53 -7.74 -13.82 -4.80
CA LYS A 53 -7.78 -13.90 -3.33
C LYS A 53 -6.70 -14.83 -2.77
N GLU A 54 -6.63 -16.06 -3.26
CA GLU A 54 -5.67 -17.04 -2.76
C GLU A 54 -4.23 -16.72 -3.17
N ASP A 55 -4.02 -16.19 -4.38
CA ASP A 55 -2.70 -15.75 -4.82
C ASP A 55 -2.17 -14.60 -3.96
N VAL A 56 -3.02 -13.62 -3.64
CA VAL A 56 -2.66 -12.51 -2.73
C VAL A 56 -2.31 -13.06 -1.35
N ARG A 57 -3.14 -13.97 -0.80
CA ARG A 57 -2.87 -14.56 0.53
C ARG A 57 -1.55 -15.33 0.55
N CYS A 58 -1.29 -16.14 -0.48
CA CYS A 58 -0.04 -16.86 -0.63
C CYS A 58 1.14 -15.89 -0.74
N TYR A 59 0.99 -14.85 -1.57
CA TYR A 59 2.00 -13.81 -1.76
C TYR A 59 2.33 -13.08 -0.45
N PHE A 60 1.32 -12.63 0.31
CA PHE A 60 1.51 -11.94 1.59
C PHE A 60 2.17 -12.86 2.62
N CYS A 61 1.70 -14.10 2.74
CA CYS A 61 2.25 -15.07 3.68
C CYS A 61 3.73 -15.38 3.40
N LYS A 62 4.05 -15.76 2.15
CA LYS A 62 5.43 -16.12 1.76
C LYS A 62 6.39 -14.93 1.88
N ASN A 63 5.95 -13.74 1.48
CA ASN A 63 6.76 -12.52 1.58
C ASN A 63 6.73 -11.86 2.98
N LYS A 64 6.05 -12.47 3.97
CA LYS A 64 5.91 -11.94 5.34
C LYS A 64 5.37 -10.50 5.36
N ILE A 65 4.43 -10.21 4.47
CA ILE A 65 3.79 -8.90 4.37
C ILE A 65 2.67 -8.82 5.40
N SER A 66 2.68 -7.74 6.19
CA SER A 66 1.66 -7.49 7.20
C SER A 66 0.35 -6.99 6.57
N TRP A 67 -0.76 -7.47 7.11
CA TRP A 67 -2.07 -6.95 6.77
C TRP A 67 -2.39 -5.72 7.61
N TRP A 68 -2.98 -4.71 6.98
CA TRP A 68 -3.42 -3.53 7.71
C TRP A 68 -4.53 -3.90 8.70
N GLY A 69 -4.27 -3.68 9.99
CA GLY A 69 -5.25 -3.88 11.04
C GLY A 69 -5.40 -5.33 11.54
N GLY A 70 -4.49 -6.24 11.22
CA GLY A 70 -4.48 -7.59 11.80
C GLY A 70 -3.58 -8.59 11.06
N ASN A 71 -3.86 -9.88 11.26
CA ASN A 71 -3.11 -10.99 10.65
C ASN A 71 -3.76 -11.55 9.37
N GLN A 72 -4.87 -10.96 8.93
CA GLN A 72 -5.67 -11.40 7.80
C GLN A 72 -6.15 -10.17 7.02
N PRO A 73 -6.58 -10.33 5.74
CA PRO A 73 -7.19 -9.24 4.99
C PRO A 73 -8.25 -8.53 5.82
N THR A 74 -8.20 -7.21 5.84
CA THR A 74 -9.14 -6.41 6.62
C THR A 74 -10.53 -6.41 5.98
N GLY A 75 -11.57 -6.50 6.81
CA GLY A 75 -12.95 -6.27 6.36
C GLY A 75 -13.27 -4.80 6.13
N HIS A 76 -12.33 -3.89 6.39
CA HIS A 76 -12.53 -2.46 6.19
C HIS A 76 -12.52 -2.14 4.70
N VAL A 77 -13.70 -2.03 4.10
CA VAL A 77 -13.92 -1.79 2.65
C VAL A 77 -13.33 -0.49 2.12
N LEU A 78 -12.92 0.41 3.01
CA LEU A 78 -12.23 1.66 2.67
C LEU A 78 -10.70 1.59 2.80
N SER A 79 -10.14 0.39 3.00
CA SER A 79 -8.71 0.16 3.14
C SER A 79 -7.97 0.37 1.81
N SER A 80 -6.92 1.18 1.84
CA SER A 80 -6.06 1.41 0.68
C SER A 80 -5.21 0.22 0.32
N GLN A 81 -4.75 -0.56 1.31
CA GLN A 81 -4.02 -1.79 1.05
C GLN A 81 -4.89 -2.76 0.23
N ILE A 82 -6.14 -2.98 0.65
CA ILE A 82 -7.06 -3.85 -0.10
C ILE A 82 -7.42 -3.27 -1.47
N ALA A 83 -7.67 -1.96 -1.55
CA ALA A 83 -7.94 -1.29 -2.83
C ALA A 83 -6.76 -1.46 -3.80
N CYS A 84 -5.53 -1.17 -3.38
CA CYS A 84 -4.33 -1.32 -4.19
C CYS A 84 -4.21 -2.75 -4.76
N LEU A 85 -4.42 -3.76 -3.91
CA LEU A 85 -4.37 -5.16 -4.33
C LEU A 85 -5.46 -5.50 -5.35
N ASN A 86 -6.71 -5.11 -5.10
CA ASN A 86 -7.82 -5.40 -6.02
C ASN A 86 -7.63 -4.74 -7.39
N TYR A 87 -6.97 -3.59 -7.47
CA TYR A 87 -6.73 -2.90 -8.74
C TYR A 87 -5.51 -3.42 -9.50
N LEU A 88 -4.41 -3.71 -8.82
CA LEU A 88 -3.12 -3.94 -9.47
C LEU A 88 -2.67 -5.40 -9.47
N PHE A 89 -3.15 -6.22 -8.53
CA PHE A 89 -2.57 -7.55 -8.33
C PHE A 89 -2.85 -8.50 -9.50
N SER A 90 -4.03 -8.42 -10.13
CA SER A 90 -4.35 -9.21 -11.33
C SER A 90 -3.44 -8.87 -12.51
N LEU A 91 -2.93 -7.64 -12.58
CA LEU A 91 -2.08 -7.16 -13.67
C LEU A 91 -0.60 -7.51 -13.49
N ARG A 92 -0.18 -7.86 -12.27
CA ARG A 92 1.24 -7.91 -11.89
C ARG A 92 2.13 -8.84 -12.73
N LYS A 93 1.54 -9.86 -13.36
CA LYS A 93 2.24 -10.83 -14.24
C LYS A 93 1.99 -10.56 -15.73
N ASP A 94 1.11 -9.63 -16.07
CA ASP A 94 0.84 -9.21 -17.45
C ASP A 94 1.79 -8.08 -17.85
N LYS A 95 2.83 -8.44 -18.58
CA LYS A 95 3.85 -7.50 -19.07
C LYS A 95 3.25 -6.35 -19.88
N ILE A 96 2.26 -6.64 -20.73
CA ILE A 96 1.67 -5.66 -21.65
C ILE A 96 0.81 -4.68 -20.86
N ALA A 97 -0.01 -5.17 -19.94
CA ALA A 97 -0.81 -4.33 -19.08
C ALA A 97 0.06 -3.43 -18.20
N VAL A 98 1.12 -3.97 -17.58
CA VAL A 98 2.01 -3.18 -16.72
C VAL A 98 2.82 -2.16 -17.52
N LEU A 99 3.26 -2.50 -18.74
CA LEU A 99 3.88 -1.52 -19.64
C LEU A 99 2.91 -0.39 -20.01
N LYS A 100 1.62 -0.69 -20.23
CA LYS A 100 0.60 0.34 -20.47
C LYS A 100 0.44 1.27 -19.27
N ILE A 101 0.50 0.75 -18.04
CA ILE A 101 0.52 1.58 -16.81
C ILE A 101 1.75 2.48 -16.80
N ALA A 102 2.96 1.94 -17.01
CA ALA A 102 4.18 2.75 -17.05
C ALA A 102 4.10 3.86 -18.12
N LYS A 103 3.50 3.55 -19.28
CA LYS A 103 3.33 4.51 -20.37
C LYS A 103 2.36 5.66 -20.08
N THR A 104 1.53 5.60 -19.04
CA THR A 104 0.73 6.76 -18.62
C THR A 104 1.59 7.84 -17.96
N ILE A 105 2.77 7.48 -17.46
CA ILE A 105 3.76 8.39 -16.87
C ILE A 105 4.66 8.95 -17.96
N SER A 106 5.15 8.09 -18.86
CA SER A 106 5.93 8.50 -20.03
C SER A 106 5.82 7.49 -21.17
N SER A 107 5.49 7.96 -22.37
CA SER A 107 5.41 7.11 -23.57
C SER A 107 6.75 6.49 -23.99
N ASP A 108 7.86 7.00 -23.44
CA ASP A 108 9.22 6.58 -23.76
C ASP A 108 9.68 5.32 -23.02
N PHE A 109 8.88 4.80 -22.09
CA PHE A 109 9.11 3.46 -21.55
C PHE A 109 8.83 2.39 -22.62
N ILE A 110 9.86 1.62 -22.95
CA ILE A 110 9.80 0.60 -24.02
C ILE A 110 9.58 -0.80 -23.47
N ASN A 111 9.86 -1.02 -22.18
CA ASN A 111 9.76 -2.34 -21.56
C ASN A 111 9.54 -2.23 -20.04
N VAL A 112 9.01 -3.29 -19.44
CA VAL A 112 8.98 -3.49 -17.97
C VAL A 112 9.70 -4.79 -17.63
N LEU A 113 10.40 -4.76 -16.51
CA LEU A 113 11.33 -5.78 -16.06
C LEU A 113 10.76 -6.48 -14.82
N ILE A 114 11.07 -7.77 -14.67
CA ILE A 114 10.69 -8.52 -13.48
C ILE A 114 11.54 -8.04 -12.30
N ILE A 115 10.90 -7.81 -11.16
CA ILE A 115 11.57 -7.43 -9.92
C ILE A 115 12.01 -8.70 -9.18
N ASN A 116 13.22 -9.16 -9.47
CA ASN A 116 13.75 -10.43 -8.96
C ASN A 116 14.05 -10.43 -7.45
N THR A 117 14.09 -9.26 -6.81
CA THR A 117 14.21 -9.13 -5.35
C THR A 117 12.93 -9.56 -4.61
N ASP A 118 11.80 -9.66 -5.32
CA ASP A 118 10.55 -10.22 -4.80
C ASP A 118 10.56 -11.76 -4.87
N LYS A 119 11.36 -12.37 -3.98
CA LYS A 119 11.88 -13.75 -4.08
C LYS A 119 10.85 -14.87 -4.29
N PHE A 120 9.64 -14.75 -3.75
CA PHE A 120 8.69 -15.88 -3.69
C PHE A 120 7.71 -15.95 -4.86
N SER A 121 7.43 -14.81 -5.50
CA SER A 121 6.49 -14.75 -6.63
C SER A 121 6.78 -13.48 -7.41
N SER A 122 7.97 -13.38 -8.00
CA SER A 122 8.37 -12.18 -8.76
C SER A 122 7.38 -11.85 -9.88
N GLY A 123 7.36 -10.59 -10.29
CA GLY A 123 6.48 -10.09 -11.33
C GLY A 123 6.93 -8.70 -11.77
N TYR A 124 6.11 -8.06 -12.60
CA TYR A 124 6.32 -6.69 -13.06
C TYR A 124 5.82 -5.64 -12.07
N ILE A 125 4.99 -6.05 -11.10
CA ILE A 125 4.59 -5.24 -9.95
C ILE A 125 4.94 -5.97 -8.65
N GLN A 126 5.69 -5.30 -7.79
CA GLN A 126 6.00 -5.72 -6.42
C GLN A 126 5.14 -4.89 -5.44
N PHE A 127 4.45 -5.54 -4.50
CA PHE A 127 3.61 -4.86 -3.50
C PHE A 127 4.31 -4.68 -2.17
N GLU A 128 4.03 -3.59 -1.44
CA GLU A 128 4.64 -3.32 -0.13
C GLU A 128 6.17 -3.44 -0.20
N ALA A 129 6.77 -2.86 -1.24
CA ALA A 129 8.18 -3.00 -1.53
C ALA A 129 9.01 -2.26 -0.49
N VAL A 130 10.09 -2.90 -0.03
CA VAL A 130 11.05 -2.33 0.91
C VAL A 130 12.46 -2.52 0.35
N SER A 131 13.41 -1.72 0.81
CA SER A 131 14.82 -1.91 0.51
C SER A 131 15.36 -3.15 1.24
N ASP A 132 16.32 -3.86 0.62
CA ASP A 132 17.07 -4.95 1.26
C ASP A 132 18.01 -4.46 2.38
N LYS A 133 18.31 -3.15 2.38
CA LYS A 133 19.12 -2.47 3.39
C LYS A 133 18.29 -1.42 4.12
N ASP A 134 18.44 -1.34 5.43
CA ASP A 134 17.81 -0.32 6.28
C ASP A 134 18.56 1.01 6.18
N TYR A 135 18.35 1.72 5.07
CA TYR A 135 18.97 3.02 4.82
C TYR A 135 18.43 4.14 5.72
N LEU A 136 17.23 3.96 6.28
CA LEU A 136 16.55 4.95 7.11
C LEU A 136 16.68 4.66 8.61
N ASN A 137 17.43 3.64 9.01
CA ASN A 137 17.61 3.21 10.40
C ASN A 137 16.26 3.01 11.12
N GLU A 138 15.29 2.39 10.45
CA GLU A 138 13.96 2.10 10.98
C GLU A 138 13.91 0.73 11.70
N GLY A 139 15.00 -0.03 11.68
CA GLY A 139 15.13 -1.36 12.25
C GLY A 139 14.93 -2.44 11.18
N GLN A 140 14.10 -3.46 11.47
CA GLN A 140 13.81 -4.47 10.45
C GLN A 140 12.84 -3.93 9.40
N SER A 141 13.29 -3.92 8.14
CA SER A 141 12.44 -3.64 6.96
C SER A 141 11.34 -4.72 6.84
N THR A 142 10.21 -4.48 7.50
CA THR A 142 9.05 -5.40 7.55
C THR A 142 7.93 -4.87 6.66
N ARG A 143 7.72 -5.53 5.52
CA ARG A 143 6.75 -5.11 4.49
C ARG A 143 5.35 -4.93 5.11
N GLY A 144 4.73 -3.77 4.89
CA GLY A 144 3.34 -3.48 5.30
C GLY A 144 3.13 -3.13 6.78
N ASN A 145 4.19 -2.94 7.59
CA ASN A 145 4.06 -2.44 8.96
C ASN A 145 5.31 -1.73 9.47
N ASN A 146 5.16 -0.58 10.13
CA ASN A 146 6.19 0.13 10.89
C ASN A 146 7.55 0.37 10.20
N CYS A 147 7.60 0.32 8.86
CA CYS A 147 8.72 0.75 8.05
C CYS A 147 8.22 1.44 6.78
N THR A 148 9.10 2.21 6.15
CA THR A 148 8.82 2.88 4.87
C THR A 148 8.74 1.82 3.78
N SER A 149 7.53 1.37 3.47
CA SER A 149 7.22 0.56 2.29
C SER A 149 6.59 1.41 1.20
N ILE A 150 6.81 1.01 -0.05
CA ILE A 150 6.13 1.54 -1.23
C ILE A 150 4.92 0.63 -1.49
N ASP A 151 3.71 1.18 -1.58
CA ASP A 151 2.48 0.40 -1.76
C ASP A 151 2.57 -0.57 -2.97
N ALA A 152 3.08 -0.08 -4.12
CA ALA A 152 3.45 -0.90 -5.27
C ALA A 152 4.66 -0.33 -6.04
N LEU A 153 5.45 -1.19 -6.70
CA LEU A 153 6.67 -0.81 -7.41
C LEU A 153 6.70 -1.46 -8.81
N ILE A 154 7.00 -0.66 -9.83
CA ILE A 154 7.28 -1.11 -11.20
C ILE A 154 8.75 -0.85 -11.54
N PHE A 155 9.38 -1.78 -12.25
CA PHE A 155 10.73 -1.60 -12.81
C PHE A 155 10.65 -1.48 -14.33
N ALA A 156 11.00 -0.32 -14.87
CA ALA A 156 10.83 0.00 -16.30
C ALA A 156 12.17 0.27 -17.00
N LEU A 157 12.20 0.04 -18.31
CA LEU A 157 13.30 0.39 -19.20
C LEU A 157 12.85 1.52 -20.12
N HIS A 158 13.59 2.62 -20.09
CA HIS A 158 13.37 3.78 -20.95
C HIS A 158 14.08 3.61 -22.30
N LYS A 159 13.63 4.31 -23.34
CA LYS A 159 14.19 4.20 -24.71
C LYS A 159 15.66 4.60 -24.83
N ASP A 160 16.19 5.39 -23.89
CA ASP A 160 17.61 5.76 -23.81
C ASP A 160 18.48 4.70 -23.12
N GLY A 161 17.89 3.56 -22.72
CA GLY A 161 18.58 2.46 -22.04
C GLY A 161 18.62 2.58 -20.51
N THR A 162 18.18 3.69 -19.93
CA THR A 162 18.12 3.85 -18.46
C THR A 162 17.01 2.99 -17.85
N LYS A 163 17.24 2.54 -16.61
CA LYS A 163 16.29 1.73 -15.85
C LYS A 163 15.70 2.54 -14.70
N TRP A 164 14.39 2.47 -14.57
CA TRP A 164 13.62 3.33 -13.66
C TRP A 164 12.85 2.48 -12.65
N LEU A 165 12.97 2.85 -11.38
CA LEU A 165 12.05 2.40 -10.33
C LEU A 165 10.90 3.41 -10.27
N ILE A 166 9.69 2.92 -10.50
CA ILE A 166 8.46 3.72 -10.48
C ILE A 166 7.68 3.33 -9.23
N PRO A 167 7.83 4.07 -8.11
CA PRO A 167 7.04 3.85 -6.92
C PRO A 167 5.61 4.34 -7.13
N ILE A 168 4.64 3.55 -6.66
CA ILE A 168 3.22 3.87 -6.65
C ILE A 168 2.79 3.89 -5.19
N GLU A 169 2.38 5.07 -4.74
CA GLU A 169 1.69 5.26 -3.46
C GLU A 169 0.18 5.22 -3.71
N TRP A 170 -0.53 4.33 -3.03
CA TRP A 170 -1.97 4.15 -3.18
C TRP A 170 -2.70 4.68 -1.95
N LYS A 171 -3.53 5.70 -2.14
CA LYS A 171 -4.39 6.26 -1.10
C LYS A 171 -5.82 6.28 -1.60
N TYR A 172 -6.67 5.50 -0.94
CA TYR A 172 -8.07 5.41 -1.26
C TYR A 172 -8.86 6.42 -0.46
N THR A 173 -8.94 6.30 0.87
CA THR A 173 -9.77 7.19 1.71
C THR A 173 -9.02 7.87 2.85
N GLU A 174 -7.70 7.71 2.92
CA GLU A 174 -6.90 8.39 3.92
C GLU A 174 -7.09 9.90 3.80
N TYR A 175 -7.36 10.51 4.94
CA TYR A 175 -7.36 11.94 5.08
C TYR A 175 -6.37 12.29 6.17
N TYR A 176 -5.25 12.84 5.75
CA TYR A 176 -4.30 13.46 6.65
C TYR A 176 -4.56 14.95 6.62
N ALA A 177 -4.71 15.57 7.79
CA ALA A 177 -4.59 17.02 7.85
C ALA A 177 -3.16 17.42 7.42
N ASN A 178 -2.96 18.67 6.97
CA ASN A 178 -1.63 19.24 6.73
C ASN A 178 -0.86 19.36 8.04
N GLN A 179 -0.39 18.22 8.54
CA GLN A 179 0.44 18.10 9.72
C GLN A 179 1.87 18.06 9.26
N ASN A 180 2.65 19.03 9.71
CA ASN A 180 4.08 18.95 9.52
C ASN A 180 4.63 17.86 10.46
N LYS A 181 4.95 16.69 9.89
CA LYS A 181 5.52 15.56 10.62
C LYS A 181 6.96 15.81 11.09
N SER A 182 7.67 16.79 10.54
CA SER A 182 9.03 17.14 10.97
C SER A 182 9.08 17.83 12.34
N ILE A 183 7.93 18.27 12.86
CA ILE A 183 7.80 18.88 14.20
C ILE A 183 6.94 18.01 15.15
N GLU A 184 6.67 16.75 14.80
CA GLU A 184 5.86 15.85 15.63
C GLU A 184 6.57 15.60 16.97
N GLY A 185 5.90 15.97 18.08
CA GLY A 185 6.43 15.83 19.44
C GLY A 185 7.36 16.95 19.89
N TYR A 186 7.72 17.89 19.01
CA TYR A 186 8.70 18.96 19.30
C TYR A 186 8.31 19.81 20.51
N LYS A 187 7.03 20.15 20.68
CA LYS A 187 6.54 20.92 21.84
C LYS A 187 6.70 20.19 23.18
N LYS A 188 6.79 18.86 23.17
CA LYS A 188 6.90 18.04 24.39
C LYS A 188 8.36 17.78 24.75
N ASP A 189 9.18 17.47 23.76
CA ASP A 189 10.62 17.27 23.91
C ASP A 189 11.31 17.70 22.59
N PRO A 190 11.87 18.91 22.51
CA PRO A 190 12.48 19.40 21.28
C PRO A 190 13.67 18.56 20.78
N ILE A 191 14.31 17.79 21.67
CA ILE A 191 15.55 17.06 21.37
C ILE A 191 15.23 15.62 20.97
N ASN A 192 14.39 14.92 21.75
CA ASN A 192 14.08 13.50 21.53
C ASN A 192 12.68 13.28 20.92
N CYS A 193 12.22 14.20 20.07
CA CYS A 193 10.94 14.02 19.39
C CYS A 193 11.07 13.23 18.09
N LYS A 194 9.94 12.62 17.70
CA LYS A 194 9.78 11.91 16.42
C LYS A 194 10.09 12.78 15.20
N GLY A 195 9.85 14.09 15.30
CA GLY A 195 10.18 15.05 14.27
C GLY A 195 11.69 15.15 14.04
N GLU A 196 12.48 15.31 15.11
CA GLU A 196 13.95 15.34 15.03
C GLU A 196 14.52 14.02 14.55
N GLU A 197 14.05 12.89 15.08
CA GLU A 197 14.50 11.56 14.65
C GLU A 197 14.29 11.35 13.14
N ARG A 198 13.11 11.76 12.63
CA ARG A 198 12.82 11.68 11.20
C ARG A 198 13.73 12.57 10.37
N LYS A 199 13.93 13.83 10.76
CA LYS A 199 14.84 14.75 10.06
C LYS A 199 16.26 14.18 10.03
N LYS A 200 16.76 13.69 11.17
CA LYS A 200 18.08 13.07 11.28
C LYS A 200 18.25 11.92 10.29
N ARG A 201 17.32 10.96 10.26
CA ARG A 201 17.37 9.81 9.34
C ARG A 201 17.50 10.23 7.87
N TYR A 202 16.70 11.20 7.42
CA TYR A 202 16.77 11.69 6.04
C TYR A 202 18.05 12.47 5.74
N THR A 203 18.49 13.34 6.66
CA THR A 203 19.76 14.08 6.52
C THR A 203 20.94 13.12 6.45
N ASP A 204 20.99 12.12 7.34
CA ASP A 204 22.03 11.09 7.35
C ASP A 204 22.03 10.31 6.02
N LEU A 205 20.86 9.93 5.51
CA LEU A 205 20.75 9.27 4.20
C LEU A 205 21.31 10.15 3.07
N ILE A 206 20.91 11.42 3.01
CA ILE A 206 21.35 12.36 1.96
C ILE A 206 22.87 12.55 2.02
N ASN A 207 23.43 12.76 3.21
CA ASN A 207 24.87 12.97 3.39
C ASN A 207 25.70 11.75 3.01
N ASN A 208 25.15 10.53 3.12
CA ASN A 208 25.81 9.28 2.74
C ASN A 208 25.52 8.84 1.29
N SER A 209 24.74 9.62 0.53
CA SER A 209 24.37 9.31 -0.87
C SER A 209 25.16 10.13 -1.90
N LEU A 210 26.05 11.02 -1.45
CA LEU A 210 26.96 11.84 -2.25
C LEU A 210 28.39 11.31 -2.12
#